data_AF-A0A538SHD6-F1
#
_entry.id   AF-A0A538SHD6-F1
#
_cell.length_a   1.000
_cell.length_b   1.000
_cell.length_c   1.000
_cell.angle_alpha   90.00
_cell.angle_beta   90.00
_cell.angle_gamma   90.00
#
_symmetry.space_group_name_H-M   'P 1'
#
loop_
_entity.id
_entity.type
_entity.pdbx_description
1 polymer ?
#
loop_
_entity_poly.entity_id
_entity_poly.type
_entity_poly.pdbx_seq_one_letter_code
_entity_poly.pdbx_strand_id
1 'polypeptide(L)'
;MALPGISRIPFLEIAPFAFFTALLLTPLTSRLARATGYVDHPASHKAHAESTPLLGGIAIALALVIAPLIAAAIGASALVAPSTGLVVGALIALALGLIDDRRPLGPRGKLLGQFLAGACLVYWGTQVQELRDNEPPCISCSPSD
;
A
#
# COMPACT_ATOMS: atom_id res chain seq x y z
N MET A 1 -23.25 -26.04 -4.05
CA MET A 1 -23.09 -26.22 -2.60
C MET A 1 -22.03 -25.23 -2.14
N ALA A 2 -22.44 -24.00 -1.82
CA ALA A 2 -21.55 -22.92 -1.42
C ALA A 2 -21.29 -23.04 0.08
N LEU A 3 -20.02 -23.08 0.50
CA LEU A 3 -19.65 -23.11 1.91
C LEU A 3 -20.03 -21.75 2.54
N PRO A 4 -20.98 -21.71 3.50
CA PRO A 4 -21.42 -20.48 4.14
C PRO A 4 -20.34 -20.01 5.10
N GLY A 5 -19.46 -19.12 4.62
CA GLY A 5 -18.38 -18.54 5.42
C GLY A 5 -17.28 -17.89 4.59
N ILE A 6 -16.99 -18.41 3.40
CA ILE A 6 -15.96 -17.86 2.50
C ILE A 6 -16.47 -16.63 1.72
N SER A 7 -17.79 -16.54 1.53
CA SER A 7 -18.47 -15.49 0.75
C SER A 7 -18.45 -14.08 1.38
N ARG A 8 -17.72 -13.88 2.49
CA ARG A 8 -17.64 -12.57 3.17
C ARG A 8 -16.22 -11.99 3.26
N ILE A 9 -15.24 -12.58 2.59
CA ILE A 9 -13.86 -12.05 2.59
C ILE A 9 -13.61 -11.36 1.24
N PRO A 10 -13.99 -10.08 1.06
CA PRO A 10 -13.80 -9.36 -0.20
C PRO A 10 -12.32 -9.35 -0.65
N PHE A 11 -11.40 -9.48 0.29
CA PHE A 11 -9.97 -9.57 0.01
C PHE A 11 -9.56 -10.81 -0.79
N LEU A 12 -10.26 -11.94 -0.63
CA LEU A 12 -9.95 -13.17 -1.39
C LEU A 12 -10.32 -13.04 -2.86
N GLU A 13 -11.37 -12.29 -3.17
CA GLU A 13 -11.81 -12.01 -4.55
C GLU A 13 -10.83 -11.09 -5.28
N ILE A 14 -10.26 -10.10 -4.57
CA ILE A 14 -9.38 -9.07 -5.15
C ILE A 14 -7.91 -9.50 -5.21
N ALA A 15 -7.47 -10.37 -4.28
CA ALA A 15 -6.10 -10.89 -4.22
C ALA A 15 -5.56 -11.43 -5.57
N PRO A 16 -6.29 -12.27 -6.35
CA PRO A 16 -5.80 -12.73 -7.64
C PRO A 16 -5.62 -11.58 -8.64
N PHE A 17 -6.53 -10.61 -8.68
CA PHE A 17 -6.40 -9.43 -9.55
C PHE A 17 -5.17 -8.60 -9.17
N ALA A 18 -4.95 -8.38 -7.88
CA ALA A 18 -3.76 -7.69 -7.38
C ALA A 18 -2.49 -8.44 -7.76
N PHE A 19 -2.46 -9.76 -7.61
CA PHE A 19 -1.34 -10.61 -7.97
C PHE A 19 -1.00 -10.52 -9.46
N PHE A 20 -1.97 -10.76 -10.36
CA PHE A 20 -1.73 -10.74 -11.80
C PHE A 20 -1.39 -9.33 -12.31
N THR A 21 -2.02 -8.30 -11.75
CA THR A 21 -1.70 -6.90 -12.09
C THR A 21 -0.26 -6.58 -11.68
N ALA A 22 0.16 -6.92 -10.46
CA ALA A 22 1.53 -6.72 -10.01
C ALA A 22 2.53 -7.53 -10.84
N LEU A 23 2.20 -8.78 -11.18
CA LEU A 23 3.02 -9.66 -12.01
C LEU A 23 3.27 -9.06 -13.40
N LEU A 24 2.26 -8.40 -13.98
CA LEU A 24 2.39 -7.72 -15.28
C LEU A 24 3.11 -6.38 -15.18
N LEU A 25 2.84 -5.59 -14.14
CA LEU A 25 3.43 -4.25 -13.97
C LEU A 25 4.90 -4.29 -13.57
N THR A 26 5.34 -5.31 -12.83
CA THR A 26 6.73 -5.46 -12.38
C THR A 26 7.75 -5.48 -13.53
N PRO A 27 7.61 -6.32 -14.59
CA PRO A 27 8.52 -6.27 -15.73
C PRO A 27 8.40 -4.98 -16.54
N LEU A 28 7.22 -4.36 -16.62
CA LEU A 28 7.01 -3.10 -17.33
C LEU A 28 7.73 -1.93 -16.66
N THR A 29 7.53 -1.77 -15.36
CA THR A 29 8.23 -0.77 -14.54
C THR A 29 9.73 -1.02 -14.52
N SER A 30 10.17 -2.28 -14.54
CA SER A 30 11.59 -2.63 -14.67
C SER A 30 12.19 -2.19 -16.01
N ARG A 31 11.45 -2.34 -17.12
CA ARG A 31 11.87 -1.83 -18.44
C ARG A 31 11.91 -0.30 -18.45
N LEU A 32 10.91 0.36 -17.86
CA LEU A 32 10.87 1.81 -17.74
C LEU A 32 12.01 2.35 -16.87
N ALA A 33 12.34 1.67 -15.77
CA ALA A 33 13.46 2.00 -14.89
C ALA A 33 14.78 1.99 -15.66
N ARG A 34 15.02 0.95 -16.47
CA ARG A 34 16.19 0.88 -17.35
C ARG A 34 16.19 1.98 -18.42
N ALA A 35 15.05 2.23 -19.06
CA ALA A 35 14.93 3.26 -20.11
C ALA A 35 15.14 4.69 -19.57
N THR A 36 14.76 4.96 -18.32
CA THR A 36 14.87 6.27 -17.68
C THR A 36 16.14 6.45 -16.84
N GLY A 37 17.00 5.43 -16.77
CA GLY A 37 18.19 5.42 -15.91
C GLY A 37 17.87 5.39 -14.41
N TYR A 38 16.65 5.02 -14.01
CA TYR A 38 16.23 4.76 -12.63
C TYR A 38 16.74 3.39 -12.15
N VAL A 39 18.04 3.19 -12.26
CA VAL A 39 18.73 1.93 -11.93
C VAL A 39 19.84 2.17 -10.91
N ASP A 40 19.97 1.26 -9.97
CA ASP A 40 21.10 1.21 -9.05
C ASP A 40 22.28 0.52 -9.74
N HIS A 41 23.41 1.21 -9.76
CA HIS A 41 24.61 0.71 -10.42
C HIS A 41 25.41 -0.15 -9.44
N PRO A 42 26.00 -1.25 -9.91
CA PRO A 42 26.79 -2.12 -9.06
C PRO A 42 28.00 -1.35 -8.50
N ALA A 43 28.18 -1.42 -7.18
CA ALA A 43 29.36 -0.90 -6.49
C ALA A 43 30.20 -2.07 -5.98
N SER A 44 31.50 -1.86 -5.74
CA SER A 44 32.47 -2.91 -5.35
C SER A 44 32.11 -3.69 -4.07
N HIS A 45 31.12 -3.24 -3.30
CA HIS A 45 30.60 -3.87 -2.09
C HIS A 45 29.23 -4.57 -2.29
N LYS A 46 28.66 -4.59 -3.51
CA LYS A 46 27.34 -5.18 -3.82
C LYS A 46 27.51 -6.53 -4.52
N ALA A 47 26.68 -7.51 -4.15
CA ALA A 47 26.74 -8.89 -4.64
C ALA A 47 26.19 -9.09 -6.09
N HIS A 48 25.81 -8.02 -6.77
CA HIS A 48 25.19 -8.08 -8.10
C HIS A 48 26.09 -7.37 -9.11
N ALA A 49 26.36 -8.04 -10.24
CA ALA A 49 27.15 -7.50 -11.34
C ALA A 49 26.31 -6.66 -12.33
N GLU A 50 24.97 -6.79 -12.29
CA GLU A 50 24.03 -6.06 -13.15
C GLU A 50 23.31 -4.94 -12.40
N SER A 51 22.88 -3.92 -13.13
CA SER A 51 22.12 -2.80 -12.60
C SER A 51 20.71 -3.23 -12.19
N THR A 52 20.30 -2.86 -10.98
CA THR A 52 18.98 -3.26 -10.45
C THR A 52 17.96 -2.13 -10.63
N PRO A 53 16.75 -2.41 -11.17
CA PRO A 53 15.72 -1.40 -11.39
C PRO A 53 15.06 -0.98 -10.08
N LEU A 54 14.95 0.34 -9.83
CA LEU A 54 14.48 0.92 -8.57
C LEU A 54 12.98 1.31 -8.56
N LEU A 55 12.19 0.90 -9.56
CA LEU A 55 10.78 1.32 -9.68
C LEU A 55 9.76 0.27 -9.21
N GLY A 56 10.20 -0.74 -8.45
CA GLY A 56 9.32 -1.82 -7.96
C GLY A 56 8.18 -1.30 -7.06
N GLY A 57 8.46 -0.32 -6.19
CA GLY A 57 7.43 0.29 -5.33
C GLY A 57 6.30 0.95 -6.12
N ILE A 58 6.60 1.55 -7.28
CA ILE A 58 5.59 2.13 -8.18
C ILE A 58 4.73 1.01 -8.78
N ALA A 59 5.32 -0.13 -9.14
CA ALA A 59 4.57 -1.28 -9.66
C ALA A 59 3.51 -1.76 -8.66
N ILE A 60 3.89 -1.85 -7.39
CA ILE A 60 2.98 -2.26 -6.30
C ILE A 60 1.90 -1.20 -6.07
N ALA A 61 2.27 0.08 -6.00
CA ALA A 61 1.31 1.17 -5.80
C ALA A 61 0.25 1.21 -6.91
N LEU A 62 0.66 1.05 -8.17
CA LEU A 62 -0.26 0.98 -9.30
C LEU A 62 -1.14 -0.28 -9.24
N ALA A 63 -0.58 -1.43 -8.87
CA ALA A 63 -1.36 -2.65 -8.71
C ALA A 63 -2.45 -2.52 -7.63
N LEU A 64 -2.15 -1.84 -6.51
CA LEU A 64 -3.11 -1.57 -5.44
C LEU A 64 -4.27 -0.66 -5.86
N VAL A 65 -4.07 0.19 -6.86
CA VAL A 65 -5.13 1.05 -7.42
C VAL A 65 -5.89 0.36 -8.54
N ILE A 66 -5.19 -0.30 -9.46
CA ILE A 66 -5.78 -0.88 -10.67
C ILE A 66 -6.59 -2.15 -10.34
N ALA A 67 -6.09 -3.01 -9.45
CA ALA A 67 -6.76 -4.27 -9.13
C ALA A 67 -8.19 -4.11 -8.59
N PRO A 68 -8.47 -3.24 -7.59
CA PRO A 68 -9.85 -3.04 -7.14
C PRO A 68 -10.74 -2.38 -8.20
N LEU A 69 -10.19 -1.55 -9.11
CA LEU A 69 -10.95 -0.98 -10.24
C LEU A 69 -11.36 -2.06 -11.24
N ILE A 70 -10.45 -2.97 -11.58
CA ILE A 70 -10.76 -4.13 -12.44
C ILE A 70 -11.80 -5.01 -11.75
N ALA A 71 -11.61 -5.34 -10.47
CA ALA A 71 -12.54 -6.17 -9.70
C ALA A 71 -13.95 -5.56 -9.64
N ALA A 72 -14.05 -4.25 -9.42
CA ALA A 72 -15.33 -3.53 -9.44
C ALA A 72 -15.99 -3.58 -10.84
N ALA A 73 -15.22 -3.43 -11.92
CA ALA A 73 -15.74 -3.44 -13.29
C ALA A 73 -16.36 -4.80 -13.70
N ILE A 74 -15.92 -5.89 -13.09
CA ILE A 74 -16.42 -7.25 -13.35
C ILE A 74 -17.46 -7.74 -12.32
N GLY A 75 -17.90 -6.85 -11.41
CA GLY A 75 -18.95 -7.13 -10.44
C GLY A 75 -18.50 -7.86 -9.17
N ALA A 76 -17.21 -7.87 -8.86
CA ALA A 76 -16.72 -8.34 -7.56
C ALA A 76 -17.14 -7.37 -6.43
N SER A 77 -17.14 -7.87 -5.20
CA SER A 77 -17.52 -7.07 -4.02
C SER A 77 -16.69 -5.79 -3.96
N ALA A 78 -17.36 -4.63 -3.97
CA ALA A 78 -16.69 -3.34 -3.92
C ALA A 78 -15.92 -3.19 -2.61
N LEU A 79 -14.62 -2.90 -2.71
CA LEU A 79 -13.82 -2.53 -1.56
C LEU A 79 -14.32 -1.19 -1.01
N VAL A 80 -14.33 -1.05 0.31
CA VAL A 80 -14.58 0.25 0.94
C VAL A 80 -13.53 1.23 0.41
N ALA A 81 -14.00 2.37 -0.10
CA ALA A 81 -13.11 3.39 -0.63
C ALA A 81 -12.12 3.83 0.45
N PRO A 82 -10.80 3.90 0.14
CA PRO A 82 -9.81 4.27 1.13
C PRO A 82 -10.07 5.70 1.62
N SER A 83 -9.90 5.92 2.92
CA SER A 83 -9.98 7.26 3.49
C SER A 83 -8.94 8.20 2.86
N THR A 84 -9.23 9.50 2.80
CA THR A 84 -8.30 10.51 2.28
C THR A 84 -6.96 10.46 3.01
N GLY A 85 -6.96 10.29 4.33
CA GLY A 85 -5.74 10.14 5.12
C GLY A 85 -4.88 8.95 4.69
N LEU A 86 -5.51 7.81 4.37
CA LEU A 86 -4.81 6.62 3.89
C LEU A 86 -4.16 6.86 2.52
N VAL A 87 -4.87 7.50 1.60
CA VAL A 87 -4.33 7.81 0.26
C VAL A 87 -3.15 8.78 0.36
N VAL A 88 -3.31 9.87 1.12
CA VAL A 88 -2.25 10.88 1.30
C VAL A 88 -1.05 10.27 2.02
N GLY A 89 -1.27 9.51 3.10
CA GLY A 89 -0.19 8.83 3.83
C GLY A 89 0.57 7.82 2.97
N ALA A 90 -0.13 7.04 2.15
CA ALA A 90 0.49 6.10 1.21
C ALA A 90 1.31 6.82 0.13
N LEU A 91 0.84 7.96 -0.39
CA LEU A 91 1.60 8.78 -1.35
C LEU A 91 2.87 9.37 -0.73
N ILE A 92 2.80 9.83 0.52
CA ILE A 92 3.99 10.30 1.26
C ILE A 92 4.99 9.16 1.42
N ALA A 93 4.54 7.98 1.85
CA ALA A 93 5.40 6.81 2.03
C ALA A 93 6.03 6.36 0.70
N LEU A 94 5.27 6.35 -0.40
CA LEU A 94 5.76 6.03 -1.73
C LEU A 94 6.81 7.03 -2.20
N ALA A 95 6.55 8.33 -2.02
CA ALA A 95 7.50 9.39 -2.38
C ALA A 95 8.79 9.28 -1.56
N LEU A 96 8.67 9.04 -0.25
CA LEU A 96 9.82 8.84 0.64
C LEU A 96 10.66 7.64 0.21
N GLY A 97 10.03 6.50 -0.11
CA GLY A 97 10.71 5.31 -0.63
C GLY A 97 11.43 5.59 -1.94
N LEU A 98 10.77 6.27 -2.89
CA LEU A 98 11.37 6.61 -4.18
C LEU A 98 12.54 7.58 -4.07
N ILE A 99 12.49 8.51 -3.10
CA ILE A 99 13.61 9.41 -2.80
C ILE A 99 14.76 8.62 -2.17
N ASP A 100 14.49 7.73 -1.21
CA ASP A 100 15.51 6.90 -0.54
C ASP A 100 16.22 5.97 -1.52
N ASP A 101 15.49 5.37 -2.46
CA ASP A 101 16.03 4.50 -3.52
C ASP A 101 17.04 5.24 -4.41
N ARG A 102 16.83 6.54 -4.66
CA ARG A 102 17.73 7.37 -5.46
C ARG A 102 18.84 8.01 -4.66
N ARG A 103 18.54 8.42 -3.44
CA ARG A 103 19.43 9.18 -2.56
C ARG A 103 19.24 8.59 -1.16
N PRO A 104 20.15 7.72 -0.71
CA PRO A 104 20.00 7.07 0.58
C PRO A 104 19.83 8.12 1.67
N LEU A 105 18.64 8.16 2.26
CA LEU A 105 18.28 9.11 3.28
C LEU A 105 18.91 8.68 4.60
N GLY A 106 19.43 9.65 5.36
CA GLY A 106 19.87 9.39 6.72
C GLY A 106 18.69 8.95 7.62
N PRO A 107 18.95 8.28 8.75
CA PRO A 107 17.91 7.76 9.64
C PRO A 107 16.87 8.81 10.05
N ARG A 108 17.31 10.05 10.27
CA ARG A 108 16.43 11.19 10.64
C ARG A 108 15.44 11.54 9.54
N GLY A 109 15.86 11.51 8.28
CA GLY A 109 14.99 11.81 7.13
C GLY A 109 13.91 10.75 6.94
N LYS A 110 14.27 9.48 7.11
CA LYS A 110 13.32 8.35 7.07
C LYS A 110 12.28 8.47 8.18
N LEU A 111 12.72 8.72 9.40
CA LEU A 111 11.83 8.89 10.55
C LEU A 111 10.88 10.08 10.38
N LEU A 112 11.38 11.22 9.89
CA LEU A 112 10.52 12.38 9.67
C LEU A 112 9.45 12.11 8.61
N GLY A 113 9.82 11.46 7.49
CA GLY A 113 8.86 11.12 6.44
C GLY A 113 7.80 10.12 6.91
N GLN A 114 8.20 9.10 7.68
CA GLN A 114 7.26 8.15 8.29
C GLN A 114 6.36 8.82 9.32
N PHE A 115 6.90 9.74 10.12
CA PHE A 115 6.12 10.53 11.07
C PHE A 115 5.06 11.37 10.36
N LEU A 116 5.40 12.04 9.25
CA LEU A 116 4.45 12.81 8.46
C LEU A 116 3.33 11.93 7.87
N ALA A 117 3.69 10.75 7.33
CA ALA A 117 2.70 9.80 6.81
C ALA A 117 1.73 9.35 7.92
N GLY A 118 2.24 9.02 9.11
CA GLY A 118 1.42 8.66 10.28
C GLY A 118 0.56 9.82 10.80
N ALA A 119 1.13 11.03 10.86
CA ALA A 119 0.41 12.22 11.28
C ALA A 119 -0.78 12.53 10.35
N CYS A 120 -0.64 12.29 9.04
CA CYS A 120 -1.77 12.39 8.11
C CYS A 120 -2.90 11.41 8.43
N LEU A 121 -2.58 10.16 8.77
CA LEU A 121 -3.60 9.18 9.17
C LEU A 121 -4.39 9.66 10.40
N VAL A 122 -3.68 10.20 11.39
CA VAL A 122 -4.30 10.73 12.62
C VAL A 122 -5.14 11.98 12.31
N TYR A 123 -4.61 12.93 11.54
CA TYR A 123 -5.28 14.18 11.20
C TYR A 123 -6.63 13.95 10.49
N TRP A 124 -6.67 13.01 9.54
CA TRP A 124 -7.90 12.65 8.83
C TRP A 124 -8.80 11.69 9.60
N GLY A 125 -8.42 11.28 10.82
CA GLY A 125 -9.17 10.31 11.61
C GLY A 125 -9.32 8.98 10.88
N THR A 126 -8.30 8.53 10.13
CA THR A 126 -8.32 7.24 9.45
C THR A 126 -8.41 6.13 10.50
N GLN A 127 -9.50 5.36 10.49
CA GLN A 127 -9.75 4.28 11.44
C GLN A 127 -9.72 2.91 10.76
N VAL A 128 -9.22 1.91 11.49
CA VAL A 128 -9.38 0.49 11.16
C VAL A 128 -10.57 -0.02 11.96
N GLN A 129 -11.68 -0.33 11.27
CA GLN A 129 -12.97 -0.65 11.91
C GLN A 129 -12.87 -1.84 12.88
N GLU A 130 -12.07 -2.87 12.54
CA GLU A 130 -11.85 -4.03 13.41
C GLU A 130 -11.23 -3.72 14.78
N LEU A 131 -10.51 -2.60 14.93
CA LEU A 131 -9.94 -2.19 16.22
C LEU A 131 -10.96 -1.44 17.10
N ARG A 132 -11.95 -0.79 16.49
CA ARG A 132 -12.96 0.00 17.21
C ARG A 132 -14.11 -0.86 17.72
N ASP A 133 -14.49 -1.88 16.97
CA ASP A 133 -15.63 -2.72 17.33
C ASP A 133 -15.32 -3.72 18.47
N ASN A 134 -14.06 -3.80 18.90
CA ASN A 134 -13.62 -4.59 20.05
C ASN A 134 -13.62 -3.79 21.37
N GLU A 135 -14.19 -2.58 21.38
CA GLU A 135 -14.41 -1.86 22.62
C GLU A 135 -15.49 -2.61 23.43
N PRO A 136 -15.20 -3.05 24.67
CA PRO A 136 -16.18 -3.77 25.46
C PRO A 136 -17.40 -2.86 25.69
N PRO A 137 -18.64 -3.38 25.58
CA PRO A 137 -19.83 -2.58 25.83
C PRO A 137 -19.75 -1.96 27.22
N CYS A 138 -20.11 -0.68 27.36
CA CYS A 138 -20.15 0.00 28.66
C CYS A 138 -21.07 -0.76 29.63
N ILE A 139 -20.50 -1.48 30.59
CA ILE A 139 -21.23 -2.24 31.63
C ILE A 139 -21.85 -1.28 32.69
N SER A 140 -21.53 0.01 32.65
CA SER A 140 -21.95 1.00 33.65
C SER A 140 -22.46 2.31 33.03
N CYS A 141 -23.34 2.24 32.04
CA CYS A 141 -24.27 3.35 31.78
C CYS A 141 -25.41 3.28 32.81
N SER A 142 -25.15 3.71 34.05
CA SER A 142 -26.24 4.10 34.95
C SER A 142 -26.70 5.49 34.51
N PRO A 143 -27.98 5.69 34.16
CA PRO A 143 -28.52 7.04 34.04
C PRO A 143 -28.61 7.60 35.46
N SER A 144 -27.57 8.30 35.89
CA SER A 144 -27.69 9.25 36.99
C SER A 144 -28.16 10.57 36.39
N ASP A 145 -29.45 10.84 36.64
CA ASP A 145 -30.24 12.07 36.47
C ASP A 145 -30.90 12.31 35.10
#